data_AF-A0AAN5CPT1-F1
#
_entry.id   AF-A0AAN5CPT1-F1
#
_cell.length_a   1.000
_cell.length_b   1.000
_cell.length_c   1.000
_cell.angle_alpha   90.00
_cell.angle_beta   90.00
_cell.angle_gamma   90.00
#
_symmetry.space_group_name_H-M   'P 1'
#
loop_
_entity.id
_entity.type
_entity.pdbx_description
1 polymer ?
#
loop_
_entity_poly.entity_id
_entity_poly.type
_entity_poly.pdbx_seq_one_letter_code
_entity_poly.pdbx_strand_id
1 'polypeptide(L)'
;MEEDEWMREMKKGLKEVEERHVGATKLSQMMKREFVWGGMNKDIAEVINKCERCRLSNSRKKFIPELVPRVVREPLELVAIDLLDFGSGLRGTRMQLRMRKTYEEVNRRMEIEREKMKRVYDERNKNRKSEEPKEGDRVYVQVEKQGEKNPKYSIDTGDLLHWNTECHQEGCGQKELGELWRDTPEEWHGVKIKSAFEMAIVASVMRREGKGVRVRVLKEELEKQEMAHIKDEDLREGFKRGLCRHGDAILQGGELRHHILSEDIPPRLYRAYREILGEKEEEKAIFGAFV
;
A
#
# COMPACT_ATOMS: atom_id res chain seq x y z
N MET A 1 11.27 -3.05 -53.45
CA MET A 1 12.03 -3.88 -52.49
C MET A 1 12.38 -3.12 -51.21
N GLU A 2 12.66 -1.81 -51.26
CA GLU A 2 12.94 -1.00 -50.05
C GLU A 2 11.74 -0.82 -49.08
N GLU A 3 10.51 -0.69 -49.59
CA GLU A 3 9.31 -0.43 -48.77
C GLU A 3 8.99 -1.58 -47.78
N ASP A 4 9.28 -2.82 -48.18
CA ASP A 4 9.03 -4.04 -47.38
C ASP A 4 10.09 -4.30 -46.32
N GLU A 5 11.28 -3.73 -46.47
CA GLU A 5 12.39 -3.85 -45.53
C GLU A 5 12.21 -2.83 -44.40
N TRP A 6 11.88 -1.59 -44.76
CA TRP A 6 11.56 -0.52 -43.82
C TRP A 6 10.34 -0.86 -42.95
N MET A 7 9.27 -1.41 -43.53
CA MET A 7 8.09 -1.88 -42.76
C MET A 7 8.44 -3.03 -41.80
N ARG A 8 9.47 -3.82 -42.11
CA ARG A 8 9.94 -4.94 -41.27
C ARG A 8 10.74 -4.46 -40.07
N GLU A 9 11.66 -3.52 -40.28
CA GLU A 9 12.40 -2.87 -39.18
C GLU A 9 11.46 -2.10 -38.25
N MET A 10 10.48 -1.39 -38.81
CA MET A 10 9.49 -0.67 -38.00
C MET A 10 8.66 -1.62 -37.13
N LYS A 11 8.16 -2.73 -37.68
CA LYS A 11 7.44 -3.75 -36.91
C LYS A 11 8.31 -4.40 -35.83
N LYS A 12 9.62 -4.54 -36.07
CA LYS A 12 10.59 -4.99 -35.07
C LYS A 12 10.74 -3.98 -33.93
N GLY A 13 10.90 -2.70 -34.23
CA GLY A 13 10.96 -1.63 -33.23
C GLY A 13 9.69 -1.51 -32.40
N LEU A 14 8.51 -1.64 -33.03
CA LEU A 14 7.23 -1.69 -32.29
C LEU A 14 7.14 -2.87 -31.33
N LYS A 15 7.63 -4.06 -31.73
CA LYS A 15 7.65 -5.26 -30.88
C LYS A 15 8.61 -5.12 -29.69
N GLU A 16 9.80 -4.55 -29.91
CA GLU A 16 10.78 -4.31 -28.83
C GLU A 16 10.27 -3.30 -27.79
N VAL A 17 9.48 -2.30 -28.21
CA VAL A 17 8.90 -1.33 -27.26
C VAL A 17 7.59 -1.83 -26.64
N GLU A 18 6.87 -2.74 -27.29
CA GLU A 18 5.73 -3.47 -26.69
C GLU A 18 6.16 -4.24 -25.43
N GLU A 19 7.37 -4.82 -25.41
CA GLU A 19 7.91 -5.52 -24.23
C GLU A 19 8.03 -4.61 -23.00
N ARG A 20 8.13 -3.29 -23.19
CA ARG A 20 8.24 -2.28 -22.12
C ARG A 20 6.90 -1.68 -21.67
N HIS A 21 5.76 -2.12 -22.23
CA HIS A 21 4.39 -1.71 -21.83
C HIS A 21 4.22 -0.19 -21.69
N VAL A 22 4.73 0.55 -22.67
CA VAL A 22 4.75 2.01 -22.64
C VAL A 22 3.42 2.56 -23.18
N GLY A 23 2.83 3.53 -22.48
CA GLY A 23 1.58 4.17 -22.91
C GLY A 23 1.69 4.86 -24.28
N ALA A 24 0.58 4.95 -25.01
CA ALA A 24 0.52 5.38 -26.41
C ALA A 24 1.20 6.73 -26.70
N THR A 25 1.02 7.71 -25.82
CA THR A 25 1.64 9.03 -25.97
C THR A 25 3.16 8.97 -25.88
N LYS A 26 3.68 8.17 -24.95
CA LYS A 26 5.13 8.02 -24.73
C LYS A 26 5.76 7.15 -25.81
N LEU A 27 5.07 6.11 -26.28
CA LEU A 27 5.49 5.32 -27.44
C LEU A 27 5.57 6.18 -28.72
N SER A 28 4.56 7.01 -28.98
CA SER A 28 4.57 7.96 -30.09
C SER A 28 5.74 8.96 -30.00
N GLN A 29 6.04 9.48 -28.81
CA GLN A 29 7.17 10.40 -28.61
C GLN A 29 8.54 9.73 -28.80
N MET A 30 8.68 8.46 -28.40
CA MET A 30 9.92 7.70 -28.59
C MET A 30 10.14 7.38 -30.07
N MET A 31 9.12 6.85 -30.75
CA MET A 31 9.23 6.48 -32.17
C MET A 31 9.50 7.70 -33.06
N LYS A 32 8.88 8.86 -32.78
CA LYS A 32 9.09 10.11 -33.52
C LYS A 32 10.54 10.60 -33.58
N ARG A 33 11.42 10.12 -32.70
CA ARG A 33 12.84 10.49 -32.71
C ARG A 33 13.63 9.83 -33.84
N GLU A 34 13.20 8.64 -34.24
CA GLU A 34 13.92 7.79 -35.20
C GLU A 34 13.10 7.53 -36.47
N PHE A 35 11.77 7.50 -36.35
CA PHE A 35 10.86 7.13 -37.43
C PHE A 35 9.62 8.02 -37.45
N VAL A 36 9.21 8.47 -38.64
CA VAL A 36 7.96 9.20 -38.87
C VAL A 36 7.30 8.65 -40.11
N TRP A 37 6.03 8.25 -39.99
CA TRP A 37 5.23 7.77 -41.12
C TRP A 37 3.77 8.17 -41.04
N GLY A 38 3.08 8.08 -42.17
CA GLY A 38 1.65 8.34 -42.27
C GLY A 38 0.84 7.29 -41.52
N GLY A 39 0.03 7.71 -40.55
CA GLY A 39 -0.82 6.79 -39.77
C GLY A 39 -0.18 6.25 -38.48
N MET A 40 1.04 6.63 -38.14
CA MET A 40 1.79 6.16 -36.96
C MET A 40 0.99 6.09 -35.66
N ASN A 41 0.21 7.12 -35.33
CA ASN A 41 -0.59 7.12 -34.09
C ASN A 41 -1.68 6.03 -34.10
N LYS A 42 -2.23 5.69 -35.28
CA LYS A 42 -3.22 4.61 -35.43
C LYS A 42 -2.56 3.24 -35.21
N ASP A 43 -1.41 3.02 -35.82
CA ASP A 43 -0.68 1.75 -35.70
C ASP A 43 -0.19 1.50 -34.28
N ILE A 44 0.33 2.55 -33.61
CA ILE A 44 0.71 2.51 -32.20
C ILE A 44 -0.49 2.17 -31.31
N ALA A 45 -1.64 2.81 -31.56
CA ALA A 45 -2.86 2.52 -30.81
C ALA A 45 -3.36 1.09 -31.04
N GLU A 46 -3.23 0.56 -32.26
CA GLU A 46 -3.62 -0.81 -32.59
C GLU A 46 -2.75 -1.85 -31.85
N VAL A 47 -1.43 -1.66 -31.83
CA VAL A 47 -0.50 -2.56 -31.11
C VAL A 47 -0.77 -2.54 -29.60
N ILE A 48 -0.93 -1.35 -29.01
CA ILE A 48 -1.21 -1.24 -27.57
C ILE A 48 -2.57 -1.86 -27.21
N ASN A 49 -3.59 -1.69 -28.06
CA ASN A 49 -4.91 -2.29 -27.82
C ASN A 49 -4.92 -3.82 -27.94
N LYS A 50 -4.01 -4.39 -28.73
CA LYS A 50 -3.82 -5.84 -28.88
C LYS A 50 -2.97 -6.44 -27.75
N CYS A 51 -2.17 -5.64 -27.06
CA CYS A 51 -1.32 -6.10 -25.97
C CYS A 51 -2.15 -6.53 -24.73
N GLU A 52 -2.14 -7.83 -24.42
CA GLU A 52 -2.91 -8.41 -23.31
C GLU A 52 -2.50 -7.85 -21.94
N ARG A 53 -1.19 -7.64 -21.74
CA ARG A 53 -0.65 -7.14 -20.47
C ARG A 53 -1.05 -5.68 -20.22
N CYS A 54 -1.05 -4.84 -21.27
CA CYS A 54 -1.58 -3.48 -21.20
C CYS A 54 -3.08 -3.44 -20.94
N ARG A 55 -3.84 -4.41 -21.47
CA ARG A 55 -5.30 -4.53 -21.29
C ARG A 55 -5.69 -4.95 -19.87
N LEU A 56 -4.91 -5.82 -19.23
CA LEU A 56 -5.19 -6.32 -17.88
C LEU A 56 -4.70 -5.37 -16.78
N SER A 57 -3.57 -4.69 -16.99
CA SER A 57 -2.97 -3.79 -15.99
C SER A 57 -3.62 -2.41 -15.94
N ASN A 58 -4.06 -1.86 -17.08
CA ASN A 58 -4.67 -0.55 -17.11
C ASN A 58 -6.18 -0.66 -16.89
N SER A 59 -6.64 -0.27 -15.69
CA SER A 59 -8.06 -0.06 -15.44
C SER A 59 -8.58 1.00 -16.41
N ARG A 60 -9.30 0.59 -17.45
CA ARG A 60 -10.02 1.55 -18.30
C ARG A 60 -10.94 2.37 -17.40
N LYS A 61 -10.97 3.69 -17.58
CA LYS A 61 -11.99 4.53 -16.97
C LYS A 61 -13.34 4.01 -17.46
N LYS A 62 -14.01 3.20 -16.63
CA LYS A 62 -15.36 2.73 -16.92
C LYS A 62 -16.24 3.97 -16.89
N PHE A 63 -17.03 4.16 -17.94
CA PHE A 63 -18.14 5.09 -17.87
C PHE A 63 -19.12 4.49 -16.84
N ILE A 64 -19.14 5.08 -15.65
CA ILE A 64 -20.11 4.75 -14.62
C ILE A 64 -21.30 5.68 -14.92
N PRO A 65 -22.44 5.15 -15.40
CA PRO A 65 -23.63 5.98 -15.58
C PRO A 65 -24.05 6.58 -14.24
N GLU A 66 -24.79 7.69 -14.28
CA GLU A 66 -25.33 8.28 -13.06
C GLU A 66 -26.08 7.22 -12.25
N LEU A 67 -25.70 7.09 -10.97
CA LEU A 67 -26.33 6.14 -10.06
C LEU A 67 -27.76 6.62 -9.82
N VAL A 68 -28.73 5.95 -10.46
CA VAL A 68 -30.14 6.24 -10.23
C VAL A 68 -30.56 5.54 -8.94
N PRO A 69 -30.89 6.27 -7.87
CA PRO A 69 -31.38 5.65 -6.65
C PRO A 69 -32.73 4.99 -6.93
N ARG A 70 -32.94 3.81 -6.37
CA ARG A 70 -34.23 3.11 -6.47
C ARG A 70 -35.26 3.85 -5.61
N VAL A 71 -36.23 4.49 -6.26
CA VAL A 71 -37.31 5.21 -5.58
C VAL A 71 -38.33 4.19 -5.06
N VAL A 72 -38.49 4.12 -3.74
CA VAL A 72 -39.55 3.35 -3.07
C VAL A 72 -40.84 4.17 -3.03
N ARG A 73 -41.97 3.49 -3.23
CA ARG A 73 -43.34 4.01 -3.22
C ARG A 73 -44.09 3.66 -1.96
N GLU A 74 -43.68 2.61 -1.25
CA GLU A 74 -44.35 2.13 -0.03
C GLU A 74 -43.38 1.95 1.15
N PRO A 75 -43.86 2.12 2.40
CA PRO A 75 -43.05 1.83 3.58
C PRO A 75 -42.54 0.38 3.58
N LEU A 76 -41.25 0.19 3.88
CA LEU A 76 -40.57 -1.11 3.93
C LEU A 76 -40.39 -1.83 2.57
N GLU A 77 -40.67 -1.17 1.44
CA GLU A 77 -40.48 -1.76 0.11
C GLU A 77 -39.01 -2.11 -0.20
N LEU A 78 -38.06 -1.36 0.37
CA LEU A 78 -36.64 -1.67 0.28
C LEU A 78 -35.97 -1.46 1.64
N VAL A 79 -35.34 -2.53 2.13
CA VAL A 79 -34.54 -2.51 3.36
C VAL A 79 -33.13 -2.96 2.99
N ALA A 80 -32.20 -2.01 2.96
CA ALA A 80 -30.78 -2.30 2.81
C ALA A 80 -30.17 -2.57 4.19
N ILE A 81 -29.59 -3.75 4.37
CA ILE A 81 -28.92 -4.16 5.60
C ILE A 81 -27.45 -4.37 5.26
N ASP A 82 -26.56 -3.76 6.03
CA ASP A 82 -25.12 -3.94 5.89
C ASP A 82 -24.53 -4.40 7.22
N LEU A 83 -23.49 -5.23 7.14
CA LEU A 83 -22.77 -5.78 8.27
C LEU A 83 -21.38 -5.16 8.33
N LEU A 84 -21.12 -4.43 9.41
CA LEU A 84 -19.80 -3.84 9.66
C LEU A 84 -19.10 -4.63 10.77
N ASP A 85 -17.94 -5.22 10.45
CA ASP A 85 -17.04 -5.82 11.46
C ASP A 85 -16.04 -4.75 11.93
N PHE A 86 -16.11 -4.39 13.22
CA PHE A 86 -15.22 -3.42 13.86
C PHE A 86 -14.12 -4.09 14.70
N GLY A 87 -13.94 -5.41 14.60
CA GLY A 87 -12.97 -6.15 15.40
C GLY A 87 -13.38 -6.34 16.87
N SER A 88 -12.47 -6.92 17.66
CA SER A 88 -12.72 -7.32 19.06
C SER A 88 -12.67 -6.14 20.03
N GLY A 89 -13.83 -5.63 20.43
CA GLY A 89 -13.93 -4.77 21.61
C GLY A 89 -13.59 -5.53 22.91
N LEU A 90 -13.15 -4.81 23.94
CA LEU A 90 -12.71 -5.32 25.26
C LEU A 90 -13.72 -6.21 26.02
N ARG A 91 -14.95 -6.41 25.52
CA ARG A 91 -16.01 -7.22 26.15
C ARG A 91 -16.78 -8.12 25.18
N GLY A 92 -16.15 -8.58 24.10
CA GLY A 92 -16.64 -9.72 23.32
C GLY A 92 -17.92 -9.51 22.50
N THR A 93 -18.55 -8.34 22.50
CA THR A 93 -19.65 -8.03 21.58
C THR A 93 -19.10 -7.66 20.19
N ARG A 94 -19.02 -8.65 19.30
CA ARG A 94 -18.88 -8.45 17.85
C ARG A 94 -20.26 -8.23 17.25
N MET A 95 -20.36 -7.21 16.40
CA MET A 95 -21.56 -6.72 15.70
C MET A 95 -22.49 -5.83 16.55
N GLN A 96 -22.53 -4.54 16.20
CA GLN A 96 -23.58 -3.61 16.63
C GLN A 96 -24.55 -3.36 15.48
N LEU A 97 -25.77 -3.86 15.60
CA LEU A 97 -26.90 -3.40 14.78
C LEU A 97 -27.35 -2.03 15.33
N ARG A 98 -26.92 -0.94 14.69
CA ARG A 98 -27.28 0.42 15.15
C ARG A 98 -27.35 1.44 14.01
N MET A 99 -28.26 1.25 13.06
CA MET A 99 -28.23 2.07 11.84
C MET A 99 -29.10 3.33 11.83
N ARG A 100 -30.13 3.49 12.67
CA ARG A 100 -31.02 4.67 12.52
C ARG A 100 -30.84 5.76 13.57
N LYS A 101 -31.07 5.46 14.85
CA LYS A 101 -30.99 6.48 15.91
C LYS A 101 -29.57 7.05 16.08
N THR A 102 -28.55 6.22 15.91
CA THR A 102 -27.15 6.66 16.00
C THR A 102 -26.76 7.55 14.83
N TYR A 103 -27.23 7.23 13.62
CA TYR A 103 -26.97 8.04 12.43
C TYR A 103 -27.69 9.39 12.52
N GLU A 104 -28.97 9.40 12.91
CA GLU A 104 -29.75 10.61 13.15
C GLU A 104 -29.10 11.50 14.22
N GLU A 105 -28.61 10.92 15.31
CA GLU A 105 -27.97 11.67 16.40
C GLU A 105 -26.57 12.19 16.01
N VAL A 106 -25.76 11.39 15.32
CA VAL A 106 -24.44 11.82 14.84
C VAL A 106 -24.58 12.92 13.80
N ASN A 107 -25.51 12.78 12.84
CA ASN A 107 -25.78 13.84 11.87
C ASN A 107 -26.29 15.11 12.54
N ARG A 108 -27.23 15.01 13.50
CA ARG A 108 -27.69 16.18 14.26
C ARG A 108 -26.53 16.89 14.96
N ARG A 109 -25.63 16.15 15.60
CA ARG A 109 -24.45 16.74 16.27
C ARG A 109 -23.48 17.36 15.26
N MET A 110 -23.22 16.69 14.14
CA MET A 110 -22.39 17.24 13.06
C MET A 110 -22.99 18.49 12.44
N GLU A 111 -24.32 18.57 12.29
CA GLU A 111 -25.02 19.76 11.79
C GLU A 111 -24.76 20.95 12.72
N ILE A 112 -24.95 20.75 14.03
CA ILE A 112 -24.71 21.77 15.06
C ILE A 112 -23.24 22.23 15.03
N GLU A 113 -22.30 21.29 14.95
CA GLU A 113 -20.88 21.62 14.89
C GLU A 113 -20.50 22.33 13.58
N ARG A 114 -21.08 21.94 12.43
CA ARG A 114 -20.89 22.64 11.16
C ARG A 114 -21.43 24.06 11.21
N GLU A 115 -22.58 24.28 11.82
CA GLU A 115 -23.12 25.63 11.99
C GLU A 115 -22.23 26.50 12.87
N LYS A 116 -21.71 25.95 13.97
CA LYS A 116 -20.73 26.66 14.82
C LYS A 116 -19.46 26.98 14.06
N MET A 117 -18.88 26.00 13.37
CA MET A 117 -17.67 26.18 12.55
C MET A 117 -17.90 27.22 11.45
N LYS A 118 -19.05 27.18 10.78
CA LYS A 118 -19.43 28.16 9.76
C LYS A 118 -19.53 29.56 10.36
N ARG A 119 -20.16 29.73 11.53
CA ARG A 119 -20.25 31.04 12.21
C ARG A 119 -18.86 31.58 12.57
N VAL A 120 -18.02 30.76 13.19
CA VAL A 120 -16.65 31.15 13.55
C VAL A 120 -15.84 31.53 12.31
N TYR A 121 -15.98 30.76 11.23
CA TYR A 121 -15.32 31.05 9.96
C TYR A 121 -15.83 32.36 9.32
N ASP A 122 -17.15 32.54 9.28
CA ASP A 122 -17.78 33.72 8.69
C ASP A 122 -17.43 35.00 9.49
N GLU A 123 -17.39 34.92 10.82
CA GLU A 123 -16.93 36.01 11.70
C GLU A 123 -15.45 36.33 11.47
N ARG A 124 -14.60 35.29 11.44
CA ARG A 124 -13.15 35.44 11.23
C ARG A 124 -12.82 36.07 9.89
N ASN A 125 -13.54 35.68 8.83
CA ASN A 125 -13.31 36.14 7.46
C ASN A 125 -14.21 37.33 7.07
N LYS A 126 -15.06 37.81 7.99
CA LYS A 126 -16.04 38.89 7.76
C LYS A 126 -16.93 38.63 6.53
N ASN A 127 -17.31 37.37 6.32
CA ASN A 127 -18.18 36.97 5.22
C ASN A 127 -19.57 37.61 5.40
N ARG A 128 -20.02 38.33 4.38
CA ARG A 128 -21.36 38.92 4.37
C ARG A 128 -22.38 37.91 3.88
N LYS A 129 -23.14 37.30 4.80
CA LYS A 129 -24.27 36.41 4.47
C LYS A 129 -25.34 37.02 3.57
N SER A 130 -25.43 38.35 3.47
CA SER A 130 -26.37 39.04 2.58
C SER A 130 -25.97 38.98 1.10
N GLU A 131 -24.73 38.62 0.81
CA GLU A 131 -24.14 38.57 -0.52
C GLU A 131 -23.76 37.12 -0.88
N GLU A 132 -24.65 36.15 -0.58
CA GLU A 132 -24.46 34.78 -1.04
C GLU A 132 -24.48 34.73 -2.58
N PRO A 133 -23.56 33.96 -3.22
CA PRO A 133 -23.51 33.85 -4.67
C PRO A 133 -24.83 33.33 -5.23
N LYS A 134 -25.35 33.97 -6.27
CA LYS A 134 -26.57 33.53 -6.96
C LYS A 134 -26.21 32.75 -8.21
N GLU A 135 -27.15 31.92 -8.69
CA GLU A 135 -26.97 31.20 -9.95
C GLU A 135 -26.66 32.19 -11.09
N GLY A 136 -25.47 32.05 -11.70
CA GLY A 136 -24.95 32.96 -12.72
C GLY A 136 -23.74 33.80 -12.28
N ASP A 137 -23.46 33.89 -10.98
CA ASP A 137 -22.28 34.60 -10.48
C ASP A 137 -20.99 33.80 -10.70
N ARG A 138 -19.91 34.51 -11.05
CA ARG A 138 -18.58 33.91 -11.20
C ARG A 138 -17.93 33.74 -9.84
N VAL A 139 -17.90 32.49 -9.37
CA VAL A 139 -17.18 32.09 -8.15
C VAL A 139 -15.81 31.49 -8.51
N TYR A 140 -14.78 31.92 -7.78
CA TYR A 140 -13.45 31.34 -7.88
C TYR A 140 -13.26 30.36 -6.72
N VAL A 141 -13.10 29.08 -7.03
CA VAL A 141 -12.76 28.08 -6.02
C VAL A 141 -11.27 28.15 -5.78
N GLN A 142 -10.87 28.62 -4.60
CA GLN A 142 -9.50 28.42 -4.14
C GLN A 142 -9.33 26.92 -3.90
N VAL A 143 -8.69 26.24 -4.83
CA VAL A 143 -8.26 24.86 -4.64
C VAL A 143 -7.20 24.92 -3.55
N GLU A 144 -7.56 24.57 -2.32
CA GLU A 144 -6.56 24.27 -1.30
C GLU A 144 -5.61 23.26 -1.93
N LYS A 145 -4.32 23.63 -2.00
CA LYS A 145 -3.29 22.63 -2.26
C LYS A 145 -3.45 21.63 -1.12
N GLN A 146 -4.14 20.52 -1.36
CA GLN A 146 -4.05 19.36 -0.48
C GLN A 146 -2.55 19.17 -0.31
N GLY A 147 -2.05 19.40 0.92
CA GLY A 147 -0.66 19.12 1.23
C GLY A 147 -0.37 17.74 0.66
N GLU A 148 0.74 17.62 -0.07
CA GLU A 148 1.11 16.39 -0.78
C GLU A 148 0.75 15.22 0.12
N LYS A 149 -0.27 14.43 -0.27
CA LYS A 149 -0.66 13.27 0.52
C LYS A 149 0.60 12.43 0.59
N ASN A 150 1.19 12.30 1.80
CA ASN A 150 2.37 11.46 2.00
C ASN A 150 2.11 10.14 1.27
N PRO A 151 2.84 9.85 0.18
CA PRO A 151 2.54 8.71 -0.64
C PRO A 151 2.69 7.47 0.23
N LYS A 152 1.57 6.79 0.47
CA LYS A 152 1.57 5.56 1.25
C LYS A 152 2.21 4.47 0.41
N TYR A 153 3.32 3.92 0.87
CA TYR A 153 4.01 2.83 0.16
C TYR A 153 3.42 1.51 0.63
N SER A 154 2.84 0.70 -0.27
CA SER A 154 2.46 -0.66 0.08
C SER A 154 3.70 -1.54 0.14
N ILE A 155 3.83 -2.32 1.21
CA ILE A 155 4.79 -3.42 1.29
C ILE A 155 3.99 -4.67 1.01
N ASP A 156 4.17 -5.21 -0.19
CA ASP A 156 3.50 -6.40 -0.69
C ASP A 156 4.49 -7.57 -0.78
N THR A 157 3.96 -8.79 -0.95
CA THR A 157 4.79 -9.99 -1.09
C THR A 157 5.76 -9.85 -2.27
N GLY A 158 7.06 -10.00 -2.00
CA GLY A 158 8.12 -9.85 -3.01
C GLY A 158 8.84 -8.50 -2.99
N ASP A 159 8.34 -7.52 -2.21
CA ASP A 159 9.11 -6.31 -1.92
C ASP A 159 10.32 -6.60 -1.06
N LEU A 160 11.40 -5.83 -1.24
CA LEU A 160 12.65 -5.99 -0.49
C LEU A 160 12.48 -5.77 1.02
N LEU A 161 11.45 -5.02 1.42
CA LEU A 161 11.11 -4.76 2.82
C LEU A 161 10.16 -5.81 3.41
N HIS A 162 9.63 -6.72 2.58
CA HIS A 162 8.74 -7.78 3.05
C HIS A 162 9.53 -8.90 3.72
N TRP A 163 9.12 -9.28 4.93
CA TRP A 163 9.80 -10.21 5.84
C TRP A 163 10.10 -11.59 5.27
N ASN A 164 9.32 -12.07 4.30
CA ASN A 164 9.50 -13.37 3.67
C ASN A 164 10.22 -13.30 2.30
N THR A 165 10.72 -12.12 1.91
CA THR A 165 11.37 -11.94 0.61
C THR A 165 12.83 -12.41 0.65
N GLU A 166 13.19 -13.29 -0.31
CA GLU A 166 14.58 -13.64 -0.60
C GLU A 166 15.16 -12.64 -1.61
N CYS A 167 16.29 -12.01 -1.27
CA CYS A 167 16.89 -11.01 -2.14
C CYS A 167 17.82 -11.66 -3.18
N HIS A 168 17.46 -11.68 -4.46
CA HIS A 168 18.32 -12.30 -5.49
C HIS A 168 19.53 -11.46 -5.94
N GLN A 169 19.83 -10.34 -5.28
CA GLN A 169 21.00 -9.54 -5.59
C GLN A 169 22.28 -10.17 -5.03
N GLU A 170 23.37 -10.08 -5.80
CA GLU A 170 24.67 -10.65 -5.44
C GLU A 170 25.13 -10.14 -4.07
N GLY A 171 25.50 -11.06 -3.17
CA GLY A 171 25.93 -10.74 -1.81
C GLY A 171 24.82 -10.48 -0.79
N CYS A 172 23.53 -10.62 -1.14
CA CYS A 172 22.41 -10.41 -0.20
C CYS A 172 21.54 -11.65 0.07
N GLY A 173 21.27 -12.50 -0.94
CA GLY A 173 20.16 -13.46 -0.88
C GLY A 173 20.29 -14.63 0.07
N GLN A 174 21.50 -15.11 0.34
CA GLN A 174 21.73 -16.23 1.24
C GLN A 174 23.00 -15.99 2.02
N LYS A 175 22.84 -15.46 3.22
CA LYS A 175 23.96 -15.20 4.13
C LYS A 175 24.07 -16.30 5.16
N GLU A 176 25.30 -16.58 5.55
CA GLU A 176 25.57 -17.49 6.64
C GLU A 176 25.14 -16.84 7.95
N LEU A 177 24.48 -17.61 8.83
CA LEU A 177 23.98 -17.10 10.10
C LEU A 177 25.10 -16.49 10.95
N GLY A 178 26.33 -17.02 10.86
CA GLY A 178 27.50 -16.48 11.56
C GLY A 178 27.88 -15.06 11.13
N GLU A 179 27.61 -14.70 9.87
CA GLU A 179 27.83 -13.33 9.37
C GLU A 179 26.78 -12.35 9.91
N LEU A 180 25.55 -12.82 10.07
CA LEU A 180 24.43 -12.02 10.56
C LEU A 180 24.39 -11.91 12.09
N TRP A 181 24.81 -12.96 12.80
CA TRP A 181 24.71 -13.06 14.24
C TRP A 181 25.81 -13.93 14.86
N ARG A 182 26.94 -13.30 15.21
CA ARG A 182 28.12 -13.96 15.81
C ARG A 182 27.92 -14.56 17.19
N ASP A 183 26.89 -14.15 17.94
CA ASP A 183 26.61 -14.68 19.28
C ASP A 183 25.86 -16.01 19.26
N THR A 184 25.52 -16.50 18.05
CA THR A 184 24.91 -17.82 17.84
C THR A 184 25.93 -18.95 18.08
N PRO A 185 25.48 -20.17 18.37
CA PRO A 185 26.37 -21.33 18.48
C PRO A 185 27.19 -21.54 17.20
N GLU A 186 28.46 -21.91 17.34
CA GLU A 186 29.37 -22.10 16.19
C GLU A 186 28.84 -23.13 15.18
N GLU A 187 28.13 -24.17 15.67
CA GLU A 187 27.48 -25.18 14.84
C GLU A 187 26.41 -24.61 13.91
N TRP A 188 25.86 -23.43 14.23
CA TRP A 188 24.79 -22.80 13.47
C TRP A 188 25.32 -21.84 12.42
N HIS A 189 26.60 -21.44 12.50
CA HIS A 189 27.15 -20.41 11.62
C HIS A 189 27.01 -20.74 10.13
N GLY A 190 27.14 -22.02 9.75
CA GLY A 190 27.00 -22.47 8.36
C GLY A 190 25.55 -22.60 7.86
N VAL A 191 24.54 -22.27 8.69
CA VAL A 191 23.13 -22.28 8.24
C VAL A 191 22.87 -21.04 7.39
N LYS A 192 22.34 -21.25 6.19
CA LYS A 192 21.98 -20.16 5.27
C LYS A 192 20.60 -19.62 5.59
N ILE A 193 20.51 -18.31 5.80
CA ILE A 193 19.27 -17.60 6.05
C ILE A 193 18.91 -16.77 4.82
N LYS A 194 17.65 -16.88 4.38
CA LYS A 194 17.15 -16.29 3.14
C LYS A 194 16.30 -15.05 3.37
N SER A 195 15.63 -14.96 4.51
CA SER A 195 14.65 -13.90 4.80
C SER A 195 14.67 -13.45 6.26
N ALA A 196 14.08 -12.29 6.54
CA ALA A 196 13.92 -11.78 7.90
C ALA A 196 13.01 -12.68 8.74
N PHE A 197 12.08 -13.40 8.10
CA PHE A 197 11.21 -14.37 8.74
C PHE A 197 11.99 -15.59 9.26
N GLU A 198 12.87 -16.18 8.44
CA GLU A 198 13.76 -17.26 8.89
C GLU A 198 14.66 -16.79 10.04
N MET A 199 15.12 -15.54 10.00
CA MET A 199 15.89 -14.94 11.09
C MET A 199 15.07 -14.80 12.39
N ALA A 200 13.77 -14.51 12.29
CA ALA A 200 12.87 -14.47 13.44
C ALA A 200 12.63 -15.88 14.03
N ILE A 201 12.62 -16.93 13.20
CA ILE A 201 12.59 -18.33 13.68
C ILE A 201 13.86 -18.64 14.47
N VAL A 202 15.04 -18.27 13.95
CA VAL A 202 16.32 -18.43 14.66
C VAL A 202 16.27 -17.74 16.02
N ALA A 203 15.78 -16.49 16.08
CA ALA A 203 15.63 -15.75 17.33
C ALA A 203 14.68 -16.44 18.32
N SER A 204 13.56 -16.97 17.83
CA SER A 204 12.61 -17.73 18.66
C SER A 204 13.22 -19.01 19.23
N VAL A 205 14.00 -19.75 18.45
CA VAL A 205 14.71 -20.96 18.91
C VAL A 205 15.78 -20.58 19.94
N MET A 206 16.59 -19.54 19.68
CA MET A 206 17.57 -19.04 20.65
C MET A 206 16.94 -18.66 21.99
N ARG A 207 15.79 -17.99 21.96
CA ARG A 207 15.08 -17.57 23.18
C ARG A 207 14.49 -18.74 23.95
N ARG A 208 13.90 -19.72 23.26
CA ARG A 208 13.24 -20.88 23.90
C ARG A 208 14.23 -21.87 24.48
N GLU A 209 15.23 -22.22 23.69
CA GLU A 209 16.05 -23.40 23.91
C GLU A 209 17.50 -23.02 24.33
N GLY A 210 17.91 -21.76 24.10
CA GLY A 210 19.21 -21.22 24.51
C GLY A 210 20.37 -21.59 23.56
N LYS A 211 21.61 -21.36 24.00
CA LYS A 211 22.83 -21.58 23.19
C LYS A 211 23.28 -23.04 23.11
N GLY A 212 22.73 -23.95 23.92
CA GLY A 212 23.14 -25.37 23.98
C GLY A 212 22.47 -26.29 22.97
N VAL A 213 21.81 -25.72 21.96
CA VAL A 213 20.84 -26.41 21.13
C VAL A 213 21.50 -26.94 19.88
N ARG A 214 21.25 -28.22 19.58
CA ARG A 214 21.80 -28.87 18.39
C ARG A 214 21.23 -28.24 17.13
N VAL A 215 22.10 -28.04 16.13
CA VAL A 215 21.72 -27.46 14.82
C VAL A 215 20.55 -28.19 14.13
N ARG A 216 20.34 -29.47 14.43
CA ARG A 216 19.21 -30.27 13.90
C ARG A 216 17.86 -29.67 14.26
N VAL A 217 17.68 -29.25 15.51
CA VAL A 217 16.41 -28.65 15.98
C VAL A 217 16.14 -27.35 15.25
N LEU A 218 17.19 -26.53 15.04
CA LEU A 218 17.06 -25.30 14.26
C LEU A 218 16.63 -25.60 12.81
N LYS A 219 17.24 -26.59 12.15
CA LYS A 219 16.88 -26.98 10.79
C LYS A 219 15.43 -27.48 10.68
N GLU A 220 14.98 -28.29 11.63
CA GLU A 220 13.59 -28.77 11.68
C GLU A 220 12.59 -27.61 11.83
N GLU A 221 12.88 -26.62 12.68
CA GLU A 221 12.01 -25.45 12.86
C GLU A 221 12.03 -24.53 11.63
N LEU A 222 13.18 -24.39 10.96
CA LEU A 222 13.29 -23.66 9.70
C LEU A 222 12.54 -24.36 8.56
N GLU A 223 12.48 -25.70 8.53
CA GLU A 223 11.69 -26.47 7.56
C GLU A 223 10.18 -26.32 7.78
N LYS A 224 9.73 -26.23 9.04
CA LYS A 224 8.31 -26.05 9.37
C LYS A 224 7.79 -24.67 9.00
N GLN A 225 8.63 -23.63 9.06
CA GLN A 225 8.25 -22.24 8.79
C GLN A 225 6.99 -21.77 9.57
N GLU A 226 6.80 -22.26 10.80
CA GLU A 226 5.62 -21.98 11.61
C GLU A 226 5.75 -20.73 12.48
N MET A 227 4.66 -19.98 12.60
CA MET A 227 4.60 -18.73 13.36
C MET A 227 4.20 -18.88 14.84
N ALA A 228 3.81 -20.09 15.26
CA ALA A 228 3.12 -20.33 16.53
C ALA A 228 3.92 -19.85 17.76
N HIS A 229 5.25 -19.90 17.70
CA HIS A 229 6.14 -19.60 18.82
C HIS A 229 6.91 -18.28 18.70
N ILE A 230 6.64 -17.50 17.64
CA ILE A 230 7.33 -16.25 17.35
C ILE A 230 6.66 -15.10 18.13
N LYS A 231 7.43 -14.46 19.01
CA LYS A 231 7.04 -13.24 19.74
C LYS A 231 7.53 -11.97 19.02
N ASP A 232 7.00 -10.82 19.41
CA ASP A 232 7.36 -9.52 18.83
C ASP A 232 8.86 -9.19 19.00
N GLU A 233 9.47 -9.61 20.10
CA GLU A 233 10.91 -9.47 20.37
C GLU A 233 11.75 -10.28 19.37
N ASP A 234 11.33 -11.51 19.05
CA ASP A 234 12.01 -12.40 18.10
C ASP A 234 11.98 -11.80 16.69
N LEU A 235 10.86 -11.16 16.35
CA LEU A 235 10.69 -10.48 15.07
C LEU A 235 11.54 -9.24 14.97
N ARG A 236 11.57 -8.38 16.00
CA ARG A 236 12.47 -7.22 16.03
C ARG A 236 13.91 -7.65 15.77
N GLU A 237 14.32 -8.76 16.37
CA GLU A 237 15.66 -9.31 16.17
C GLU A 237 15.86 -9.87 14.75
N GLY A 238 14.85 -10.55 14.22
CA GLY A 238 14.77 -11.04 12.85
C GLY A 238 14.88 -9.93 11.81
N PHE A 239 14.13 -8.85 11.96
CA PHE A 239 14.19 -7.68 11.08
C PHE A 239 15.52 -6.95 11.19
N LYS A 240 16.00 -6.68 12.42
CA LYS A 240 17.26 -5.95 12.64
C LYS A 240 18.46 -6.59 11.93
N ARG A 241 18.45 -7.91 11.76
CA ARG A 241 19.57 -8.65 11.16
C ARG A 241 19.27 -9.24 9.79
N GLY A 242 18.02 -9.58 9.53
CA GLY A 242 17.57 -10.27 8.32
C GLY A 242 16.88 -9.36 7.31
N LEU A 243 16.63 -8.08 7.60
CA LEU A 243 16.16 -7.13 6.58
C LEU A 243 17.18 -6.98 5.46
N CYS A 244 16.66 -6.87 4.25
CA CYS A 244 17.49 -6.65 3.07
C CYS A 244 18.12 -5.26 3.14
N ARG A 245 19.46 -5.20 3.06
CA ARG A 245 20.20 -3.91 3.03
C ARG A 245 19.84 -3.03 1.84
N HIS A 246 19.34 -3.62 0.76
CA HIS A 246 18.82 -2.88 -0.39
C HIS A 246 17.46 -2.23 -0.10
N GLY A 247 16.69 -2.82 0.82
CA GLY A 247 15.50 -2.20 1.40
C GLY A 247 15.87 -1.06 2.35
N ASP A 248 16.97 -1.15 3.10
CA ASP A 248 17.43 -0.05 3.97
C ASP A 248 17.72 1.24 3.19
N ALA A 249 18.22 1.15 1.96
CA ALA A 249 18.42 2.31 1.09
C ALA A 249 17.10 3.06 0.78
N ILE A 250 15.97 2.37 0.79
CA ILE A 250 14.63 2.97 0.66
C ILE A 250 14.28 3.81 1.91
N LEU A 251 14.77 3.41 3.08
CA LEU A 251 14.56 4.09 4.37
C LEU A 251 15.47 5.32 4.57
N GLN A 252 16.64 5.35 3.92
CA GLN A 252 17.63 6.44 4.07
C GLN A 252 17.20 7.79 3.45
N GLY A 253 16.05 7.85 2.77
CA GLY A 253 15.52 9.05 2.11
C GLY A 253 14.93 10.13 3.03
N GLY A 254 14.89 9.95 4.36
CA GLY A 254 14.60 11.01 5.33
C GLY A 254 13.15 11.56 5.37
N GLU A 255 12.26 11.12 4.49
CA GLU A 255 10.83 11.46 4.55
C GLU A 255 10.05 10.42 5.36
N LEU A 256 9.16 10.90 6.25
CA LEU A 256 8.20 10.07 6.97
C LEU A 256 7.23 9.42 5.97
N ARG A 257 7.55 8.18 5.56
CA ARG A 257 6.69 7.37 4.70
C ARG A 257 5.77 6.53 5.56
N HIS A 258 4.47 6.66 5.35
CA HIS A 258 3.51 5.72 5.91
C HIS A 258 3.46 4.47 5.03
N HIS A 259 3.59 3.31 5.64
CA HIS A 259 3.56 2.03 4.96
C HIS A 259 2.20 1.37 5.14
N ILE A 260 1.66 0.86 4.04
CA ILE A 260 0.51 -0.05 4.04
C ILE A 260 1.09 -1.45 4.04
N LEU A 261 0.79 -2.21 5.08
CA LEU A 261 1.23 -3.60 5.18
C LEU A 261 0.17 -4.49 4.53
N SER A 262 0.61 -5.41 3.69
CA SER A 262 -0.22 -6.40 3.03
C SER A 262 -0.86 -7.38 4.02
N GLU A 263 -1.95 -8.03 3.60
CA GLU A 263 -2.75 -8.93 4.45
C GLU A 263 -2.00 -10.18 4.92
N ASP A 264 -0.93 -10.56 4.21
CA ASP A 264 -0.06 -11.70 4.54
C ASP A 264 0.91 -11.41 5.69
N ILE A 265 1.07 -10.15 6.10
CA ILE A 265 1.72 -9.80 7.36
C ILE A 265 0.65 -9.86 8.47
N PRO A 266 0.82 -10.70 9.51
CA PRO A 266 -0.19 -10.77 10.56
C PRO A 266 -0.38 -9.43 11.28
N PRO A 267 -1.64 -8.97 11.52
CA PRO A 267 -1.92 -7.67 12.12
C PRO A 267 -1.24 -7.41 13.47
N ARG A 268 -0.99 -8.48 14.26
CA ARG A 268 -0.24 -8.40 15.51
C ARG A 268 1.17 -7.82 15.33
N LEU A 269 1.75 -7.93 14.14
CA LEU A 269 3.12 -7.51 13.82
C LEU A 269 3.21 -6.10 13.24
N TYR A 270 2.09 -5.48 12.90
CA TYR A 270 2.08 -4.17 12.24
C TYR A 270 2.79 -3.11 13.07
N ARG A 271 2.65 -3.16 14.40
CA ARG A 271 3.29 -2.22 15.30
C ARG A 271 4.82 -2.33 15.25
N ALA A 272 5.34 -3.56 15.37
CA ALA A 272 6.77 -3.82 15.30
C ALA A 272 7.35 -3.44 13.93
N TYR A 273 6.61 -3.74 12.86
CA TYR A 273 7.01 -3.38 11.49
C TYR A 273 7.15 -1.87 11.31
N ARG A 274 6.15 -1.09 11.72
CA ARG A 274 6.15 0.38 11.58
C ARG A 274 7.24 1.05 12.39
N GLU A 275 7.46 0.57 13.62
CA GLU A 275 8.52 1.07 14.50
C GLU A 275 9.91 0.88 13.86
N ILE A 276 10.15 -0.28 13.24
CA ILE A 276 11.42 -0.60 12.57
C ILE A 276 11.62 0.24 11.30
N LEU A 277 10.54 0.50 10.55
CA LEU A 277 10.57 1.36 9.37
C LEU A 277 10.69 2.86 9.72
N GLY A 278 10.77 3.21 11.00
CA GLY A 278 10.95 4.59 11.45
C GLY A 278 9.69 5.44 11.30
N GLU A 279 8.51 4.83 11.14
CA GLU A 279 7.25 5.54 11.34
C GLU A 279 7.19 5.96 12.81
N LYS A 280 7.33 7.26 13.06
CA LYS A 280 6.89 7.80 14.34
C LYS A 280 5.41 7.44 14.45
N GLU A 281 5.02 6.75 15.53
CA GLU A 281 3.62 6.75 15.94
C GLU A 281 3.21 8.21 15.84
N GLU A 282 2.28 8.55 14.94
CA GLU A 282 1.54 9.79 15.10
C GLU A 282 1.03 9.66 16.52
N GLU A 283 1.61 10.44 17.46
CA GLU A 283 0.94 10.72 18.72
C GLU A 283 -0.47 10.99 18.27
N LYS A 284 -1.39 10.07 18.61
CA LYS A 284 -2.76 10.19 18.18
C LYS A 284 -3.10 11.61 18.57
N ALA A 285 -3.22 12.50 17.58
CA ALA A 285 -3.90 13.74 17.79
C ALA A 285 -5.29 13.22 18.10
N ILE A 286 -5.55 13.07 19.41
CA ILE A 286 -6.85 12.74 19.93
C ILE A 286 -7.65 13.95 19.45
N PHE A 287 -8.24 13.81 18.27
CA PHE A 287 -9.31 14.67 17.82
C PHE A 287 -10.39 14.46 18.88
N GLY A 288 -10.42 15.36 19.87
CA GLY A 288 -11.27 15.25 21.04
C GLY A 288 -10.58 15.30 22.41
N ALA A 289 -9.39 15.88 22.57
CA ALA A 289 -9.02 16.44 23.88
C ALA A 289 -9.87 17.70 24.12
N PHE A 290 -11.05 17.49 24.71
CA PHE A 290 -11.85 18.54 25.33
C PHE A 290 -11.08 19.07 26.55
N VAL A 291 -10.83 20.38 26.57
CA VAL A 291 -10.61 21.14 27.81
C VAL A 291 -11.96 21.70 28.23
#